data_AF-A0A9W6R6C5-F1
#
_entry.id   AF-A0A9W6R6C5-F1
#
_cell.length_a   1.000
_cell.length_b   1.000
_cell.length_c   1.000
_cell.angle_alpha   90.00
_cell.angle_beta   90.00
_cell.angle_gamma   90.00
#
_symmetry.space_group_name_H-M   'P 1'
#
loop_
_entity.id
_entity.type
_entity.pdbx_description
1 polymer ?
#
loop_
_entity_poly.entity_id
_entity_poly.type
_entity_poly.pdbx_seq_one_letter_code
_entity_poly.pdbx_strand_id
1 'polypeptide(L)'
;MVDLHSLVLGWFESRDLFHKIGYLVARWTSFSDLIELSRDKPKSRFEAELDRFIRNDLRLSEAALRDLSYFSDKASRALLLMNIKTIRQRQHSSERYSFREHALGHWSLEHVHAQNAERLNRAEQWQEWLRLHRRALAALDEIGQAEKEPVLAMVDEVLAKPAITEADFRPLELQLTELLSVGGDLSDGGVDSIANLALLDGDDNSALSNSVFAVKRAAVLDRDRRGSYIPVCTRNVFLKYYSPADEHQMHFWSAQDREHYLDEIVSVLRDYLLPAKEATL
;
A
#
# COMPACT_ATOMS: atom_id res chain seq x y z
N MET A 1 34.55 20.94 -0.54
CA MET A 1 33.15 21.27 -0.88
C MET A 1 32.80 20.88 -2.32
N VAL A 2 33.66 21.17 -3.31
CA VAL A 2 33.44 20.77 -4.73
C VAL A 2 33.34 19.25 -4.90
N ASP A 3 34.13 18.47 -4.17
CA ASP A 3 34.12 17.00 -4.26
C ASP A 3 32.85 16.37 -3.69
N LEU A 4 32.34 16.90 -2.57
CA LEU A 4 31.10 16.43 -1.96
C LEU A 4 29.89 16.76 -2.86
N HIS A 5 29.84 17.99 -3.40
CA HIS A 5 28.80 18.37 -4.36
C HIS A 5 28.79 17.44 -5.58
N SER A 6 29.96 17.18 -6.16
CA SER A 6 30.10 16.30 -7.33
C SER A 6 29.70 14.85 -7.02
N LEU A 7 30.05 14.34 -5.83
CA LEU A 7 29.64 13.02 -5.36
C LEU A 7 28.12 12.90 -5.24
N VAL A 8 27.47 13.84 -4.54
CA VAL A 8 26.02 13.82 -4.32
C VAL A 8 25.27 13.99 -5.65
N LEU A 9 25.74 14.87 -6.53
CA LEU A 9 25.16 15.03 -7.86
C LEU A 9 25.28 13.72 -8.67
N GLY A 10 26.44 13.06 -8.65
CA GLY A 10 26.62 11.76 -9.30
C GLY A 10 25.72 10.66 -8.74
N TRP A 11 25.43 10.67 -7.44
CA TRP A 11 24.44 9.78 -6.82
C TRP A 11 23.01 10.08 -7.29
N PHE A 12 22.66 11.36 -7.43
CA PHE A 12 21.34 11.77 -7.91
C PHE A 12 21.11 11.47 -9.40
N GLU A 13 22.14 11.66 -10.23
CA GLU A 13 22.11 11.37 -11.67
C GLU A 13 22.00 9.86 -11.94
N SER A 14 22.70 9.05 -11.16
CA SER A 14 22.61 7.60 -11.24
C SER A 14 21.30 7.09 -10.63
N ARG A 15 20.34 6.69 -11.46
CA ARG A 15 19.03 6.17 -11.02
C ARG A 15 19.15 5.07 -9.98
N ASP A 16 20.10 4.15 -10.14
CA ASP A 16 20.30 3.07 -9.19
C ASP A 16 20.83 3.57 -7.84
N LEU A 17 21.85 4.44 -7.85
CA LEU A 17 22.40 4.99 -6.61
C LEU A 17 21.36 5.81 -5.87
N PHE A 18 20.66 6.71 -6.57
CA PHE A 18 19.60 7.53 -5.99
C PHE A 18 18.60 6.70 -5.19
N HIS A 19 18.06 5.63 -5.79
CA HIS A 19 17.01 4.81 -5.17
C HIS A 19 17.58 3.89 -4.07
N LYS A 20 18.76 3.29 -4.26
CA LYS A 20 19.40 2.42 -3.25
C LYS A 20 19.81 3.21 -2.00
N ILE A 21 20.45 4.36 -2.19
CA ILE A 21 20.85 5.27 -1.11
C ILE A 21 19.62 5.82 -0.40
N GLY A 22 18.62 6.29 -1.15
CA GLY A 22 17.39 6.80 -0.58
C GLY A 22 16.65 5.77 0.27
N TYR A 23 16.60 4.49 -0.15
CA TYR A 23 16.06 3.41 0.68
C TYR A 23 16.81 3.29 2.01
N LEU A 24 18.14 3.19 1.97
CA LEU A 24 18.96 2.98 3.18
C LEU A 24 18.88 4.17 4.16
N VAL A 25 18.81 5.40 3.63
CA VAL A 25 18.60 6.61 4.43
C VAL A 25 17.19 6.63 5.04
N ALA A 26 16.16 6.28 4.27
CA ALA A 26 14.78 6.17 4.78
C ALA A 26 14.62 5.05 5.82
N ARG A 27 15.49 4.03 5.78
CA ARG A 27 15.61 3.03 6.83
C ARG A 27 16.34 3.63 8.02
N TRP A 28 17.67 3.53 8.12
CA TRP A 28 18.42 4.02 9.30
C TRP A 28 19.90 4.30 9.04
N THR A 29 20.39 4.25 7.80
CA THR A 29 21.80 4.55 7.52
C THR A 29 22.00 6.06 7.44
N SER A 30 22.90 6.61 8.24
CA SER A 30 23.18 8.04 8.15
C SER A 30 23.81 8.35 6.79
N PHE A 31 23.46 9.51 6.23
CA PHE A 31 24.04 9.95 4.97
C PHE A 31 25.58 10.06 5.05
N SER A 32 26.10 10.44 6.22
CA SER A 32 27.53 10.50 6.51
C SER A 32 28.21 9.13 6.39
N ASP A 33 27.59 8.07 6.93
CA ASP A 33 28.14 6.71 6.84
C ASP A 33 28.23 6.24 5.39
N LEU A 34 27.25 6.62 4.54
CA LEU A 34 27.27 6.28 3.12
C LEU A 34 28.38 7.04 2.36
N ILE A 35 28.64 8.30 2.74
CA ILE A 35 29.77 9.05 2.18
C ILE A 35 31.08 8.35 2.52
N GLU A 36 31.27 7.99 3.80
CA GLU A 36 32.46 7.28 4.24
C GLU A 36 32.60 5.91 3.57
N LEU A 37 31.50 5.16 3.45
CA LEU A 37 31.47 3.88 2.74
C LEU A 37 31.92 4.02 1.28
N SER A 38 31.58 5.12 0.62
CA SER A 38 31.89 5.34 -0.80
C SER A 38 33.34 5.75 -1.08
N ARG A 39 34.08 6.23 -0.06
CA ARG A 39 35.45 6.74 -0.23
C ARG A 39 36.37 5.67 -0.80
N ASP A 40 37.22 6.10 -1.73
CA ASP A 40 38.28 5.30 -2.38
C ASP A 40 37.79 3.99 -3.02
N LYS A 41 36.50 3.90 -3.36
CA LYS A 41 35.90 2.73 -4.00
C LYS A 41 35.42 3.05 -5.41
N PRO A 42 35.62 2.13 -6.37
CA PRO A 42 34.93 2.18 -7.65
C PRO A 42 33.41 2.13 -7.46
N LYS A 43 32.68 2.81 -8.35
CA LYS A 43 31.20 2.85 -8.34
C LYS A 43 30.57 1.46 -8.24
N SER A 44 31.06 0.48 -9.00
CA SER A 44 30.53 -0.90 -8.99
C SER A 44 30.67 -1.60 -7.63
N ARG A 45 31.78 -1.37 -6.92
CA ARG A 45 31.96 -1.93 -5.56
C ARG A 45 31.04 -1.25 -4.55
N PHE A 46 30.87 0.07 -4.66
CA PHE A 46 29.93 0.78 -3.81
C PHE A 46 28.50 0.30 -4.03
N GLU A 47 28.06 0.15 -5.28
CA GLU A 47 26.73 -0.39 -5.59
C GLU A 47 26.49 -1.80 -5.01
N ALA A 48 27.49 -2.68 -5.11
CA ALA A 48 27.41 -4.03 -4.53
C ALA A 48 27.27 -4.00 -2.98
N GLU A 49 27.95 -3.06 -2.30
CA GLU A 49 27.79 -2.86 -0.86
C GLU A 49 26.40 -2.35 -0.50
N LEU A 50 25.84 -1.42 -1.28
CA LEU A 50 24.46 -0.96 -1.09
C LEU A 50 23.48 -2.13 -1.24
N ASP A 51 23.65 -2.97 -2.27
CA ASP A 51 22.78 -4.14 -2.46
C ASP A 51 22.90 -5.15 -1.29
N ARG A 52 24.11 -5.34 -0.76
CA ARG A 52 24.35 -6.16 0.43
C ARG A 52 23.64 -5.57 1.65
N PHE A 53 23.69 -4.26 1.86
CA PHE A 53 22.99 -3.61 2.97
C PHE A 53 21.47 -3.70 2.86
N ILE A 54 20.91 -3.51 1.65
CA ILE A 54 19.47 -3.68 1.42
C ILE A 54 19.04 -5.12 1.71
N ARG A 55 19.81 -6.11 1.21
CA ARG A 55 19.57 -7.53 1.49
C ARG A 55 19.63 -7.84 2.99
N ASN A 56 20.58 -7.25 3.71
CA ASN A 56 20.73 -7.44 5.16
C ASN A 56 19.63 -6.75 5.99
N ASP A 57 19.13 -5.60 5.54
CA ASP A 57 18.02 -4.89 6.21
C ASP A 57 16.70 -5.68 6.10
N LEU A 58 16.46 -6.34 4.95
CA LEU A 58 15.34 -7.27 4.80
C LEU A 58 15.58 -8.59 5.55
N ARG A 59 16.70 -9.27 5.22
CA ARG A 59 17.07 -10.60 5.72
C ARG A 59 15.87 -11.57 5.65
N LEU A 60 15.38 -11.81 4.43
CA LEU A 60 14.23 -12.65 4.13
C LEU A 60 14.57 -13.63 3.00
N SER A 61 14.13 -14.89 3.14
CA SER A 61 13.94 -15.77 2.00
C SER A 61 12.62 -15.46 1.29
N GLU A 62 12.39 -16.04 0.13
CA GLU A 62 11.09 -15.96 -0.55
C GLU A 62 9.96 -16.53 0.32
N ALA A 63 10.15 -17.68 0.96
CA ALA A 63 9.14 -18.25 1.86
C ALA A 63 8.82 -17.30 3.02
N ALA A 64 9.86 -16.75 3.67
CA ALA A 64 9.66 -15.81 4.77
C ALA A 64 9.01 -14.48 4.32
N LEU A 65 9.23 -14.06 3.06
CA LEU A 65 8.54 -12.91 2.47
C LEU A 65 7.05 -13.18 2.29
N ARG A 66 6.69 -14.37 1.77
CA ARG A 66 5.30 -14.79 1.56
C ARG A 66 4.53 -14.93 2.89
N ASP A 67 5.22 -15.31 3.95
CA ASP A 67 4.65 -15.46 5.30
C ASP A 67 4.59 -14.13 6.09
N LEU A 68 5.03 -13.00 5.53
CA LEU A 68 4.96 -11.72 6.23
C LEU A 68 3.51 -11.32 6.50
N SER A 69 3.30 -10.77 7.69
CA SER A 69 2.02 -10.27 8.14
C SER A 69 2.08 -8.82 8.64
N TYR A 70 0.90 -8.23 8.89
CA TYR A 70 0.71 -6.87 9.38
C TYR A 70 1.56 -6.55 10.63
N PHE A 71 1.74 -7.53 11.51
CA PHE A 71 2.49 -7.37 12.76
C PHE A 71 4.01 -7.41 12.56
N SER A 72 4.49 -7.73 11.35
CA SER A 72 5.92 -7.78 11.04
C SER A 72 6.44 -6.41 10.61
N ASP A 73 7.46 -5.92 11.31
CA ASP A 73 8.19 -4.72 10.88
C ASP A 73 8.85 -4.88 9.51
N LYS A 74 9.04 -6.12 9.04
CA LYS A 74 9.63 -6.42 7.73
C LYS A 74 8.62 -6.25 6.60
N ALA A 75 7.32 -6.32 6.87
CA ALA A 75 6.29 -6.08 5.87
C ALA A 75 6.37 -4.65 5.33
N SER A 76 6.47 -3.65 6.22
CA SER A 76 6.62 -2.24 5.81
C SER A 76 7.93 -2.00 5.05
N ARG A 77 9.03 -2.65 5.45
CA ARG A 77 10.32 -2.59 4.74
C ARG A 77 10.24 -3.16 3.34
N ALA A 78 9.65 -4.34 3.19
CA ALA A 78 9.48 -5.01 1.91
C ALA A 78 8.62 -4.17 0.97
N LEU A 79 7.48 -3.66 1.44
CA LEU A 79 6.59 -2.80 0.64
C LEU A 79 7.24 -1.47 0.28
N LEU A 80 8.04 -0.86 1.17
CA LEU A 80 8.81 0.35 0.85
C LEU A 80 9.82 0.07 -0.27
N LEU A 81 10.59 -1.02 -0.14
CA LEU A 81 11.56 -1.39 -1.16
C LEU A 81 10.89 -1.71 -2.49
N MET A 82 9.72 -2.37 -2.47
CA MET A 82 8.94 -2.66 -3.67
C MET A 82 8.56 -1.37 -4.38
N ASN A 83 7.97 -0.40 -3.67
CA ASN A 83 7.61 0.92 -4.22
C ASN A 83 8.80 1.63 -4.89
N ILE A 84 9.95 1.64 -4.20
CA ILE A 84 11.17 2.27 -4.69
C ILE A 84 11.68 1.54 -5.95
N LYS A 85 11.70 0.20 -5.93
CA LYS A 85 12.21 -0.61 -7.03
C LYS A 85 11.29 -0.55 -8.25
N THR A 86 9.97 -0.54 -8.06
CA THR A 86 8.98 -0.36 -9.13
C THR A 86 9.19 0.95 -9.87
N ILE A 87 9.47 2.07 -9.18
CA ILE A 87 9.87 3.30 -9.87
C ILE A 87 11.24 3.10 -10.52
N ARG A 88 12.26 2.65 -9.79
CA ARG A 88 13.64 2.49 -10.29
C ARG A 88 13.72 1.69 -11.59
N GLN A 89 12.93 0.63 -11.75
CA GLN A 89 12.96 -0.25 -12.92
C GLN A 89 12.25 0.32 -14.17
N ARG A 90 11.53 1.45 -14.07
CA ARG A 90 10.91 2.11 -15.23
C ARG A 90 11.99 2.60 -16.21
N GLN A 91 12.00 2.04 -17.42
CA GLN A 91 13.01 2.35 -18.44
C GLN A 91 12.76 3.67 -19.20
N HIS A 92 11.51 4.07 -19.36
CA HIS A 92 11.11 5.23 -20.15
C HIS A 92 10.44 6.31 -19.29
N SER A 93 10.97 6.53 -18.08
CA SER A 93 10.47 7.55 -17.16
C SER A 93 11.61 8.27 -16.44
N SER A 94 11.54 9.60 -16.39
CA SER A 94 12.41 10.43 -15.56
C SER A 94 11.96 10.51 -14.10
N GLU A 95 10.79 9.96 -13.78
CA GLU A 95 10.21 9.93 -12.43
C GLU A 95 11.16 9.25 -11.46
N ARG A 96 11.26 9.81 -10.26
CA ARG A 96 12.04 9.24 -9.14
C ARG A 96 11.09 9.02 -7.98
N TYR A 97 11.37 8.00 -7.17
CA TYR A 97 10.63 7.83 -5.92
C TYR A 97 10.80 9.08 -5.06
N SER A 98 9.70 9.66 -4.59
CA SER A 98 9.76 10.90 -3.84
C SER A 98 10.08 10.62 -2.37
N PHE A 99 11.38 10.55 -2.06
CA PHE A 99 11.85 10.43 -0.67
C PHE A 99 11.45 11.65 0.18
N ARG A 100 11.25 12.82 -0.44
CA ARG A 100 10.73 14.01 0.24
C ARG A 100 9.31 13.79 0.74
N GLU A 101 8.40 13.40 -0.14
CA GLU A 101 7.01 13.12 0.27
C GLU A 101 6.96 11.92 1.23
N HIS A 102 7.82 10.92 1.03
CA HIS A 102 7.93 9.80 1.96
C HIS A 102 8.34 10.27 3.37
N ALA A 103 9.32 11.18 3.49
CA ALA A 103 9.77 11.69 4.78
C ALA A 103 8.76 12.64 5.46
N LEU A 104 7.88 13.28 4.71
CA LEU A 104 6.85 14.18 5.23
C LEU A 104 5.57 13.45 5.68
N GLY A 105 5.25 12.30 5.06
CA GLY A 105 4.08 11.49 5.39
C GLY A 105 4.28 10.57 6.60
N HIS A 106 3.17 10.12 7.19
CA HIS A 106 3.14 9.16 8.29
C HIS A 106 2.72 7.79 7.76
N TRP A 107 3.63 7.10 7.06
CA TRP A 107 3.29 5.86 6.38
C TRP A 107 3.06 4.69 7.34
N SER A 108 1.89 4.08 7.24
CA SER A 108 1.55 2.84 7.94
C SER A 108 1.17 1.74 6.95
N LEU A 109 1.11 0.52 7.46
CA LEU A 109 0.51 -0.59 6.74
C LEU A 109 -1.01 -0.42 6.78
N GLU A 110 -1.63 -0.50 5.61
CA GLU A 110 -3.06 -0.41 5.43
C GLU A 110 -3.55 -1.70 4.78
N HIS A 111 -4.58 -2.33 5.36
CA HIS A 111 -5.22 -3.48 4.74
C HIS A 111 -5.94 -3.06 3.47
N VAL A 112 -5.70 -3.74 2.36
CA VAL A 112 -6.36 -3.45 1.08
C VAL A 112 -7.85 -3.75 1.16
N HIS A 113 -8.20 -4.85 1.83
CA HIS A 113 -9.56 -5.19 2.22
C HIS A 113 -9.60 -5.55 3.71
N ALA A 114 -10.41 -4.84 4.49
CA ALA A 114 -10.58 -5.09 5.91
C ALA A 114 -11.64 -6.18 6.16
N GLN A 115 -11.34 -7.17 7.00
CA GLN A 115 -12.31 -8.17 7.47
C GLN A 115 -12.55 -8.10 8.99
N ASN A 116 -11.53 -7.76 9.79
CA ASN A 116 -11.59 -7.63 11.25
C ASN A 116 -11.28 -6.21 11.70
N ALA A 117 -12.05 -5.27 11.15
CA ALA A 117 -11.99 -3.85 11.48
C ALA A 117 -12.16 -3.59 12.99
N GLU A 118 -11.44 -2.60 13.54
CA GLU A 118 -11.73 -2.11 14.88
C GLU A 118 -13.18 -1.60 14.94
N ARG A 119 -13.90 -1.96 15.99
CA ARG A 119 -15.32 -1.58 16.10
C ARG A 119 -15.46 -0.06 16.18
N LEU A 120 -16.06 0.54 15.16
CA LEU A 120 -16.45 1.96 15.19
C LEU A 120 -17.47 2.19 16.31
N ASN A 121 -17.20 3.16 17.18
CA ASN A 121 -17.96 3.39 18.42
C ASN A 121 -18.35 4.86 18.66
N ARG A 122 -17.97 5.78 17.76
CA ARG A 122 -18.35 7.19 17.83
C ARG A 122 -19.24 7.61 16.66
N ALA A 123 -20.16 8.53 16.93
CA ALA A 123 -21.11 9.04 15.94
C ALA A 123 -20.42 9.64 14.70
N GLU A 124 -19.30 10.36 14.89
CA GLU A 124 -18.56 10.95 13.76
C GLU A 124 -17.93 9.86 12.87
N GLN A 125 -17.49 8.76 13.47
CA GLN A 125 -16.93 7.62 12.72
C GLN A 125 -18.03 6.93 11.90
N TRP A 126 -19.21 6.70 12.49
CA TRP A 126 -20.35 6.10 11.78
C TRP A 126 -20.81 6.99 10.62
N GLN A 127 -20.91 8.30 10.85
CA GLN A 127 -21.32 9.25 9.83
C GLN A 127 -20.35 9.25 8.64
N GLU A 128 -19.04 9.33 8.90
CA GLU A 128 -18.04 9.33 7.83
C GLU A 128 -18.00 7.98 7.11
N TRP A 129 -18.13 6.86 7.84
CA TRP A 129 -18.19 5.52 7.24
C TRP A 129 -19.38 5.41 6.28
N LEU A 130 -20.59 5.81 6.70
CA LEU A 130 -21.79 5.79 5.86
C LEU A 130 -21.62 6.68 4.62
N ARG A 131 -21.05 7.89 4.78
CA ARG A 131 -20.80 8.81 3.66
C ARG A 131 -19.84 8.20 2.63
N LEU A 132 -18.77 7.57 3.09
CA LEU A 132 -17.77 6.91 2.25
C LEU A 132 -18.38 5.72 1.49
N HIS A 133 -19.12 4.85 2.18
CA HIS A 133 -19.75 3.67 1.58
C HIS A 133 -20.86 4.03 0.60
N ARG A 134 -21.68 5.02 0.93
CA ARG A 134 -22.68 5.58 0.02
C ARG A 134 -22.05 6.09 -1.28
N ARG A 135 -20.96 6.87 -1.18
CA ARG A 135 -20.25 7.41 -2.36
C ARG A 135 -19.69 6.29 -3.22
N ALA A 136 -19.10 5.26 -2.62
CA ALA A 136 -18.57 4.12 -3.35
C ALA A 136 -19.67 3.33 -4.07
N LEU A 137 -20.75 2.98 -3.35
CA LEU A 137 -21.88 2.24 -3.91
C LEU A 137 -22.50 2.98 -5.11
N ALA A 138 -22.70 4.29 -4.98
CA ALA A 138 -23.24 5.11 -6.06
C ALA A 138 -22.34 5.18 -7.32
N ALA A 139 -21.04 4.95 -7.17
CA ALA A 139 -20.06 5.04 -8.26
C ALA A 139 -19.75 3.68 -8.94
N LEU A 140 -20.29 2.58 -8.44
CA LEU A 140 -20.11 1.25 -9.04
C LEU A 140 -21.17 1.04 -10.11
N ASP A 141 -20.81 0.74 -11.35
CA ASP A 141 -21.80 0.44 -12.41
C ASP A 141 -22.26 -1.03 -12.40
N GLU A 142 -21.47 -1.91 -11.75
CA GLU A 142 -21.65 -3.36 -11.75
C GLU A 142 -22.87 -3.84 -10.95
N ILE A 143 -23.29 -3.06 -9.94
CA ILE A 143 -24.49 -3.33 -9.14
C ILE A 143 -25.68 -2.61 -9.79
N GLY A 144 -26.84 -3.28 -9.94
CA GLY A 144 -28.01 -2.70 -10.58
C GLY A 144 -28.59 -1.50 -9.80
N GLN A 145 -29.10 -0.48 -10.49
CA GLN A 145 -29.68 0.71 -9.82
C GLN A 145 -30.84 0.35 -8.89
N ALA A 146 -31.67 -0.64 -9.28
CA ALA A 146 -32.79 -1.12 -8.47
C ALA A 146 -32.34 -1.75 -7.13
N GLU A 147 -31.12 -2.27 -7.05
CA GLU A 147 -30.53 -2.84 -5.84
C GLU A 147 -29.89 -1.75 -4.96
N LYS A 148 -29.26 -0.75 -5.57
CA LYS A 148 -28.62 0.36 -4.83
C LYS A 148 -29.61 1.33 -4.23
N GLU A 149 -30.63 1.73 -4.99
CA GLU A 149 -31.50 2.85 -4.64
C GLU A 149 -32.14 2.72 -3.25
N PRO A 150 -32.69 1.55 -2.84
CA PRO A 150 -33.27 1.40 -1.51
C PRO A 150 -32.24 1.63 -0.40
N VAL A 151 -31.03 1.08 -0.56
CA VAL A 151 -29.96 1.21 0.45
C VAL A 151 -29.43 2.64 0.50
N LEU A 152 -29.22 3.27 -0.66
CA LEU A 152 -28.79 4.67 -0.74
C LEU A 152 -29.79 5.62 -0.06
N ALA A 153 -31.09 5.42 -0.28
CA ALA A 153 -32.15 6.20 0.35
C ALA A 153 -32.15 6.03 1.87
N MET A 154 -32.04 4.79 2.38
CA MET A 154 -31.95 4.54 3.83
C MET A 154 -30.72 5.20 4.46
N VAL A 155 -29.56 5.18 3.76
CA VAL A 155 -28.36 5.86 4.24
C VAL A 155 -28.57 7.38 4.30
N ASP A 156 -29.21 7.98 3.30
CA ASP A 156 -29.52 9.41 3.27
C ASP A 156 -30.45 9.83 4.41
N GLU A 157 -31.46 9.02 4.70
CA GLU A 157 -32.36 9.26 5.84
C GLU A 157 -31.61 9.24 7.19
N VAL A 158 -30.68 8.30 7.37
CA VAL A 158 -29.86 8.22 8.60
C VAL A 158 -28.87 9.37 8.69
N LEU A 159 -28.22 9.74 7.58
CA LEU A 159 -27.27 10.87 7.53
C LEU A 159 -27.94 12.22 7.76
N ALA A 160 -29.25 12.34 7.51
CA ALA A 160 -30.03 13.55 7.78
C ALA A 160 -30.40 13.71 9.28
N LYS A 161 -30.19 12.67 10.12
CA LYS A 161 -30.47 12.74 11.56
C LYS A 161 -29.46 13.67 12.26
N PRO A 162 -29.89 14.41 13.29
CA PRO A 162 -28.99 15.28 14.06
C PRO A 162 -27.93 14.50 14.86
N ALA A 163 -28.22 13.24 15.19
CA ALA A 163 -27.28 12.32 15.82
C ALA A 163 -27.55 10.90 15.31
N ILE A 164 -26.48 10.19 14.95
CA ILE A 164 -26.51 8.80 14.51
C ILE A 164 -26.19 7.93 15.71
N THR A 165 -27.01 6.89 15.92
CA THR A 165 -26.77 5.89 16.95
C THR A 165 -26.24 4.60 16.35
N GLU A 166 -25.67 3.74 17.19
CA GLU A 166 -25.24 2.41 16.75
C GLU A 166 -26.40 1.59 16.16
N ALA A 167 -27.61 1.73 16.70
CA ALA A 167 -28.79 1.04 16.21
C ALA A 167 -29.20 1.50 14.80
N ASP A 168 -28.89 2.74 14.42
CA ASP A 168 -29.07 3.24 13.05
C ASP A 168 -27.97 2.71 12.12
N PHE A 169 -26.73 2.62 12.64
CA PHE A 169 -25.55 2.26 11.86
C PHE A 169 -25.46 0.77 11.53
N ARG A 170 -25.64 -0.12 12.51
CA ARG A 170 -25.39 -1.56 12.35
C ARG A 170 -26.16 -2.24 11.22
N PRO A 171 -27.47 -1.96 11.01
CA PRO A 171 -28.19 -2.55 9.88
C PRO A 171 -27.63 -2.11 8.52
N LEU A 172 -27.25 -0.83 8.40
CA LEU A 172 -26.67 -0.28 7.19
C LEU A 172 -25.25 -0.79 6.94
N GLU A 173 -24.46 -0.96 7.99
CA GLU A 173 -23.11 -1.55 7.91
C GLU A 173 -23.17 -2.95 7.27
N LEU A 174 -24.07 -3.81 7.74
CA LEU A 174 -24.25 -5.15 7.20
C LEU A 174 -24.69 -5.12 5.73
N GLN A 175 -25.74 -4.36 5.40
CA GLN A 175 -26.26 -4.28 4.03
C GLN A 175 -25.24 -3.71 3.04
N LEU A 176 -24.55 -2.63 3.41
CA LEU A 176 -23.54 -2.00 2.57
C LEU A 176 -22.32 -2.91 2.38
N THR A 177 -21.88 -3.58 3.44
CA THR A 177 -20.75 -4.53 3.37
C THR A 177 -21.10 -5.70 2.47
N GLU A 178 -22.31 -6.27 2.61
CA GLU A 178 -22.77 -7.38 1.79
C GLU A 178 -22.83 -6.98 0.31
N LEU A 179 -23.48 -5.86 -0.01
CA LEU A 179 -23.59 -5.36 -1.39
C LEU A 179 -22.25 -5.02 -2.02
N LEU A 180 -21.32 -4.44 -1.26
CA LEU A 180 -20.00 -4.06 -1.76
C LEU A 180 -18.98 -5.22 -1.77
N SER A 181 -19.33 -6.37 -1.16
CA SER A 181 -18.49 -7.58 -1.13
C SER A 181 -19.03 -8.70 -2.01
N VAL A 182 -20.12 -8.48 -2.77
CA VAL A 182 -20.72 -9.49 -3.65
C VAL A 182 -19.67 -10.05 -4.61
N GLY A 183 -19.45 -11.37 -4.53
CA GLY A 183 -18.49 -12.12 -5.37
C GLY A 183 -17.19 -12.51 -4.68
N GLY A 184 -16.94 -12.06 -3.45
CA GLY A 184 -15.73 -12.38 -2.69
C GLY A 184 -15.93 -13.49 -1.67
N ASP A 185 -15.04 -14.49 -1.68
CA ASP A 185 -14.95 -15.46 -0.60
C ASP A 185 -14.39 -14.74 0.64
N LEU A 186 -15.29 -14.35 1.56
CA LEU A 186 -14.97 -13.66 2.82
C LEU A 186 -14.24 -14.57 3.83
N SER A 187 -14.04 -15.84 3.49
CA SER A 187 -13.65 -16.90 4.41
C SER A 187 -12.14 -17.20 4.46
N ASP A 188 -11.32 -16.59 3.61
CA ASP A 188 -9.94 -17.05 3.42
C ASP A 188 -8.91 -16.30 4.29
N GLY A 189 -8.23 -17.06 5.16
CA GLY A 189 -7.46 -16.65 6.35
C GLY A 189 -6.14 -15.91 6.11
N GLY A 190 -6.12 -14.98 5.14
CA GLY A 190 -4.96 -14.17 4.77
C GLY A 190 -5.14 -12.67 5.00
N VAL A 191 -6.06 -12.26 5.89
CA VAL A 191 -6.36 -10.83 6.14
C VAL A 191 -5.10 -10.04 6.44
N ASP A 192 -4.25 -10.56 7.32
CA ASP A 192 -3.04 -9.88 7.76
C ASP A 192 -1.84 -10.17 6.87
N SER A 193 -1.96 -10.98 5.82
CA SER A 193 -0.84 -11.30 4.92
C SER A 193 -0.39 -10.06 4.15
N ILE A 194 0.91 -9.98 3.84
CA ILE A 194 1.48 -8.92 2.98
C ILE A 194 0.76 -8.79 1.62
N ALA A 195 0.14 -9.86 1.12
CA ALA A 195 -0.69 -9.87 -0.08
C ALA A 195 -1.98 -9.03 0.05
N ASN A 196 -2.35 -8.63 1.26
CA ASN A 196 -3.47 -7.75 1.57
C ASN A 196 -3.01 -6.44 2.24
N LEU A 197 -1.74 -6.06 2.10
CA LEU A 197 -1.19 -4.85 2.71
C LEU A 197 -0.61 -3.90 1.67
N ALA A 198 -0.81 -2.61 1.90
CA ALA A 198 -0.21 -1.52 1.14
C ALA A 198 0.33 -0.43 2.07
N LEU A 199 1.20 0.43 1.57
CA LEU A 199 1.64 1.61 2.31
C LEU A 199 0.68 2.77 2.03
N LEU A 200 0.01 3.27 3.05
CA LEU A 200 -0.86 4.44 2.92
C LEU A 200 -0.47 5.47 3.98
N ASP A 201 -0.69 6.75 3.68
CA ASP A 201 -0.48 7.81 4.65
C ASP A 201 -1.53 7.68 5.76
N GLY A 202 -1.03 7.48 6.98
CA GLY A 202 -1.75 7.10 8.18
C GLY A 202 -2.41 8.27 8.89
N ASP A 203 -3.11 9.12 8.15
CA ASP A 203 -4.12 9.97 8.79
C ASP A 203 -5.11 9.03 9.51
N ASP A 204 -5.43 9.31 10.78
CA ASP A 204 -6.30 8.55 11.71
C ASP A 204 -7.77 8.41 11.24
N ASN A 205 -8.01 8.12 9.96
CA ASN A 205 -9.32 7.84 9.43
C ASN A 205 -9.66 6.35 9.64
N SER A 206 -9.96 6.02 10.90
CA SER A 206 -10.44 4.70 11.30
C SER A 206 -11.63 4.23 10.46
N ALA A 207 -12.48 5.16 9.99
CA ALA A 207 -13.60 4.81 9.11
C ALA A 207 -13.10 4.27 7.76
N LEU A 208 -12.10 4.91 7.15
CA LEU A 208 -11.47 4.41 5.93
C LEU A 208 -10.74 3.10 6.17
N SER A 209 -9.98 2.97 7.26
CA SER A 209 -9.23 1.75 7.58
C SER A 209 -10.15 0.52 7.74
N ASN A 210 -11.35 0.74 8.28
CA ASN A 210 -12.38 -0.28 8.47
C ASN A 210 -13.31 -0.47 7.27
N SER A 211 -12.98 0.12 6.11
CA SER A 211 -13.82 0.03 4.93
C SER A 211 -13.46 -1.15 4.02
N VAL A 212 -14.42 -1.56 3.20
CA VAL A 212 -14.21 -2.52 2.10
C VAL A 212 -13.37 -1.91 0.96
N PHE A 213 -12.83 -2.78 0.10
CA PHE A 213 -11.95 -2.40 -1.01
C PHE A 213 -12.54 -1.29 -1.91
N ALA A 214 -13.80 -1.42 -2.36
CA ALA A 214 -14.46 -0.43 -3.22
C ALA A 214 -14.38 1.00 -2.66
N VAL A 215 -14.55 1.13 -1.34
CA VAL A 215 -14.53 2.41 -0.63
C VAL A 215 -13.11 2.95 -0.53
N LYS A 216 -12.16 2.11 -0.15
CA LYS A 216 -10.74 2.48 -0.09
C LYS A 216 -10.25 2.92 -1.47
N ARG A 217 -10.60 2.17 -2.51
CA ARG A 217 -10.32 2.52 -3.91
C ARG A 217 -10.88 3.90 -4.26
N ALA A 218 -12.16 4.17 -3.99
CA ALA A 218 -12.77 5.46 -4.27
C ALA A 218 -12.04 6.62 -3.57
N ALA A 219 -11.65 6.44 -2.30
CA ALA A 219 -10.91 7.43 -1.53
C ALA A 219 -9.49 7.66 -2.08
N VAL A 220 -8.76 6.59 -2.40
CA VAL A 220 -7.41 6.64 -2.98
C VAL A 220 -7.44 7.34 -4.33
N LEU A 221 -8.40 7.03 -5.20
CA LEU A 221 -8.56 7.71 -6.50
C LEU A 221 -8.91 9.19 -6.35
N ASP A 222 -9.68 9.57 -5.33
CA ASP A 222 -9.98 10.98 -5.05
C ASP A 222 -8.75 11.75 -4.58
N ARG A 223 -7.93 11.14 -3.71
CA ARG A 223 -6.63 11.67 -3.27
C ARG A 223 -5.68 11.84 -4.45
N ASP A 224 -5.56 10.82 -5.30
CA ASP A 224 -4.70 10.84 -6.50
C ASP A 224 -5.14 11.96 -7.46
N ARG A 225 -6.45 12.11 -7.70
CA ARG A 225 -7.01 13.18 -8.54
C ARG A 225 -6.72 14.58 -8.01
N ARG A 226 -6.63 14.74 -6.68
CA ARG A 226 -6.27 16.02 -6.04
C ARG A 226 -4.76 16.30 -6.05
N GLY A 227 -3.95 15.37 -6.54
CA GLY A 227 -2.50 15.49 -6.59
C GLY A 227 -1.79 15.10 -5.29
N SER A 228 -2.47 14.40 -4.36
CA SER A 228 -1.80 13.82 -3.19
C SER A 228 -0.80 12.76 -3.62
N TYR A 229 0.35 12.68 -2.94
CA TYR A 229 1.33 11.64 -3.22
C TYR A 229 0.81 10.28 -2.74
N ILE A 230 0.75 9.32 -3.66
CA ILE A 230 0.39 7.92 -3.36
C ILE A 230 1.55 7.04 -3.82
N PRO A 231 2.11 6.18 -2.93
CA PRO A 231 3.14 5.24 -3.33
C PRO A 231 2.68 4.41 -4.52
N VAL A 232 3.57 4.22 -5.50
CA VAL A 232 3.22 3.62 -6.79
C VAL A 232 2.55 2.26 -6.65
N CYS A 233 3.04 1.42 -5.74
CA CYS A 233 2.50 0.08 -5.55
C CYS A 233 1.12 0.13 -4.89
N THR A 234 0.90 1.06 -3.96
CA THR A 234 -0.42 1.30 -3.36
C THR A 234 -1.43 1.75 -4.41
N ARG A 235 -1.06 2.73 -5.25
CA ARG A 235 -1.90 3.15 -6.38
C ARG A 235 -2.21 1.97 -7.32
N ASN A 236 -1.20 1.16 -7.64
CA ASN A 236 -1.33 -0.01 -8.50
C ASN A 236 -2.29 -1.07 -7.93
N VAL A 237 -2.25 -1.34 -6.62
CA VAL A 237 -3.21 -2.24 -5.95
C VAL A 237 -4.64 -1.77 -6.18
N PHE A 238 -4.94 -0.50 -5.89
CA PHE A 238 -6.30 0.05 -6.05
C PHE A 238 -6.72 0.25 -7.52
N LEU A 239 -5.77 0.21 -8.45
CA LEU A 239 -6.02 0.20 -9.90
C LEU A 239 -6.02 -1.20 -10.52
N LYS A 240 -5.88 -2.27 -9.72
CA LYS A 240 -5.83 -3.66 -10.21
C LYS A 240 -4.69 -3.93 -11.21
N TYR A 241 -3.58 -3.21 -11.07
CA TYR A 241 -2.50 -3.25 -12.06
C TYR A 241 -1.77 -4.60 -12.13
N TYR A 242 -1.80 -5.38 -11.05
CA TYR A 242 -1.09 -6.66 -10.96
C TYR A 242 -1.89 -7.83 -11.53
N SER A 243 -3.21 -7.70 -11.63
CA SER A 243 -4.09 -8.73 -12.16
C SER A 243 -4.33 -8.51 -13.66
N PRO A 244 -4.50 -9.58 -14.46
CA PRO A 244 -4.92 -9.49 -15.87
C PRO A 244 -6.21 -8.68 -16.04
N ALA A 245 -6.30 -7.92 -17.13
CA ALA A 245 -7.41 -6.98 -17.36
C ALA A 245 -8.78 -7.65 -17.50
N ASP A 246 -8.82 -8.87 -18.01
CA ASP A 246 -10.01 -9.71 -18.14
C ASP A 246 -10.48 -10.30 -16.80
N GLU A 247 -9.67 -10.23 -15.75
CA GLU A 247 -9.99 -10.66 -14.39
C GLU A 247 -10.42 -9.48 -13.49
N HIS A 248 -10.44 -8.23 -14.01
CA HIS A 248 -10.67 -7.04 -13.21
C HIS A 248 -12.09 -6.96 -12.65
N GLN A 249 -12.20 -7.05 -11.33
CA GLN A 249 -13.40 -6.73 -10.56
C GLN A 249 -13.09 -5.49 -9.70
N MET A 250 -13.69 -4.34 -10.01
CA MET A 250 -13.23 -3.07 -9.45
C MET A 250 -13.72 -2.81 -8.02
N HIS A 251 -14.70 -3.56 -7.54
CA HIS A 251 -15.33 -3.41 -6.23
C HIS A 251 -14.74 -4.28 -5.12
N PHE A 252 -14.03 -5.37 -5.46
CA PHE A 252 -13.54 -6.33 -4.47
C PHE A 252 -12.07 -6.72 -4.68
N TRP A 253 -11.37 -7.12 -3.60
CA TRP A 253 -9.98 -7.61 -3.62
C TRP A 253 -9.93 -9.14 -3.42
N SER A 254 -9.80 -9.88 -4.53
CA SER A 254 -9.96 -11.34 -4.55
C SER A 254 -8.74 -12.12 -4.05
N ALA A 255 -8.92 -13.43 -3.89
CA ALA A 255 -7.80 -14.34 -3.63
C ALA A 255 -6.80 -14.33 -4.80
N GLN A 256 -7.30 -14.27 -6.04
CA GLN A 256 -6.46 -14.18 -7.23
C GLN A 256 -5.67 -12.86 -7.25
N ASP A 257 -6.32 -11.73 -6.92
CA ASP A 257 -5.62 -10.44 -6.82
C ASP A 257 -4.50 -10.46 -5.76
N ARG A 258 -4.77 -11.09 -4.61
CA ARG A 258 -3.78 -11.30 -3.55
C ARG A 258 -2.60 -12.12 -4.06
N GLU A 259 -2.85 -13.21 -4.76
CA GLU A 259 -1.82 -14.09 -5.34
C GLU A 259 -0.96 -13.35 -6.38
N HIS A 260 -1.59 -12.68 -7.36
CA HIS A 260 -0.90 -11.89 -8.37
C HIS A 260 -0.04 -10.77 -7.75
N TYR A 261 -0.58 -10.07 -6.76
CA TYR A 261 0.18 -9.03 -6.05
C TYR A 261 1.36 -9.61 -5.28
N LEU A 262 1.18 -10.75 -4.60
CA LEU A 262 2.25 -11.42 -3.87
C LEU A 262 3.37 -11.89 -4.80
N ASP A 263 3.03 -12.46 -5.94
CA ASP A 263 4.00 -12.89 -6.94
C ASP A 263 4.77 -11.71 -7.53
N GLU A 264 4.13 -10.55 -7.72
CA GLU A 264 4.83 -9.34 -8.13
C GLU A 264 5.77 -8.82 -7.02
N ILE A 265 5.36 -8.85 -5.74
CA ILE A 265 6.26 -8.51 -4.61
C ILE A 265 7.51 -9.39 -4.65
N VAL A 266 7.33 -10.70 -4.80
CA VAL A 266 8.44 -11.67 -4.89
C VAL A 266 9.32 -11.40 -6.11
N SER A 267 8.72 -11.18 -7.27
CA SER A 267 9.42 -10.91 -8.53
C SER A 267 10.28 -9.65 -8.43
N VAL A 268 9.69 -8.54 -7.97
CA VAL A 268 10.38 -7.27 -7.79
C VAL A 268 11.49 -7.43 -6.76
N LEU A 269 11.26 -8.08 -5.61
CA LEU A 269 12.25 -8.13 -4.54
C LEU A 269 13.31 -9.23 -4.69
N ARG A 270 13.19 -10.13 -5.67
CA ARG A 270 14.03 -11.34 -5.87
C ARG A 270 15.53 -11.13 -5.62
N ASP A 271 16.13 -10.08 -6.19
CA ASP A 271 17.57 -9.81 -6.07
C ASP A 271 18.05 -9.50 -4.65
N TYR A 272 17.13 -9.18 -3.74
CA TYR A 272 17.39 -8.84 -2.34
C TYR A 272 16.97 -9.94 -1.36
N LEU A 273 16.46 -11.07 -1.86
CA LEU A 273 16.11 -12.22 -1.03
C LEU A 273 17.30 -13.13 -0.81
N LEU A 274 17.33 -13.76 0.37
CA LEU A 274 18.30 -14.77 0.73
C LEU A 274 17.98 -16.09 0.01
N PRO A 275 19.01 -16.85 -0.42
CA PRO A 275 18.82 -18.23 -0.84
C PRO A 275 18.17 -19.04 0.28
N ALA A 276 17.36 -20.04 -0.07
CA ALA A 276 16.61 -20.87 0.89
C ALA A 276 17.48 -21.53 1.98
N LYS A 277 18.80 -21.69 1.76
CA LYS A 277 19.74 -22.29 2.71
C LYS A 277 20.28 -21.33 3.77
N GLU A 278 20.15 -20.01 3.59
CA GLU A 278 20.74 -18.98 4.47
C GLU A 278 19.72 -18.33 5.42
N ALA A 279 18.45 -18.75 5.38
CA ALA A 279 17.37 -18.16 6.18
C ALA A 279 17.16 -18.78 7.57
N THR A 280 17.92 -19.83 7.91
CA THR A 280 17.74 -20.64 9.13
C THR A 280 18.73 -20.32 10.26
N LEU A 281 19.42 -19.17 10.19
CA LEU A 281 20.38 -18.71 11.22
C LEU A 281 19.99 -17.33 11.77
#